data_AF-A0A9W7F058-F1
#
_entry.id   AF-A0A9W7F058-F1
#
_cell.length_a   1.000
_cell.length_b   1.000
_cell.length_c   1.000
_cell.angle_alpha   90.00
_cell.angle_beta   90.00
_cell.angle_gamma   90.00
#
_symmetry.space_group_name_H-M   'P 1'
#
loop_
_entity.id
_entity.type
_entity.pdbx_description
1 polymer ?
#
loop_
_entity_poly.entity_id
_entity_poly.type
_entity_poly.pdbx_seq_one_letter_code
_entity_poly.pdbx_strand_id
1 'polypeptide(L)'
;MNPNPQESQPPASSSTKDESSKNVRVCSKNVNKNVFMALVLCTLYGMADNLWSGTVFVAYLKLINGGENAAVGYVEGANGISGLFTALPIGYLADKYPRSRIIKFGGVALILTAVAHSSVMFYVGDAVPEDQDKVDFSLYLFLGVMTLWGAAGGVVNGPVQALYADSTPEGERTRYYVYLFASYMLSSCVGPLLSIFLFLYWGDEWTVEDLKNVTLVGMGLEVVAAMTMFFFDDKNALKERGEEEAETEPEREEGAKTEAEEAEEPLLQTPDEELSPKEASLRKRRRYIPYYMFASDLIVSLGSGMTVKFFPVFFKDDCDLSPVNVQIIYLIVPLLMVLCSDMASRLSKVFGRVQTILLVKALGLSFLYAIIFKVDYLKHEPFLLVPLYVLRTSLMNSTYPMQESILMDFVPKKERARWKSLESVSQFGWCGSAVLGGLLADRFDYTFTFLITAIVQSVGTLMCVVLIPLVPRSEKSLAEDRKSEALARKSKGSRGSLSEPLLGDEEADSSRMSGVV
;
A
#
# COMPACT_ATOMS: atom_id res chain seq x y z
N MET A 1 48.86 50.38 39.05
CA MET A 1 48.45 48.96 38.95
C MET A 1 47.65 48.80 37.67
N ASN A 2 48.13 47.97 36.75
CA ASN A 2 47.43 47.38 35.59
C ASN A 2 46.36 46.36 36.10
N PRO A 3 45.45 45.74 35.29
CA PRO A 3 45.14 45.94 33.87
C PRO A 3 43.62 45.84 33.46
N ASN A 4 43.37 46.23 32.20
CA ASN A 4 42.41 45.71 31.18
C ASN A 4 40.85 45.75 31.28
N PRO A 5 40.17 45.79 30.10
CA PRO A 5 38.75 46.14 29.90
C PRO A 5 37.82 44.94 29.60
N GLN A 6 36.53 45.10 29.90
CA GLN A 6 35.40 44.26 29.44
C GLN A 6 34.18 45.19 29.28
N GLU A 7 33.24 45.08 28.35
CA GLU A 7 32.97 44.16 27.23
C GLU A 7 31.95 44.91 26.37
N SER A 8 32.20 45.04 25.05
CA SER A 8 31.23 45.57 24.10
C SER A 8 30.37 44.43 23.56
N GLN A 9 29.06 44.49 23.84
CA GLN A 9 28.08 43.55 23.30
C GLN A 9 27.93 43.73 21.77
N PRO A 10 27.91 42.66 20.97
CA PRO A 10 27.54 42.71 19.56
C PRO A 10 26.00 42.76 19.39
N PRO A 11 25.49 43.28 18.25
CA PRO A 11 24.07 43.56 18.05
C PRO A 11 23.25 42.28 17.82
N ALA A 12 21.99 42.36 18.24
CA ALA A 12 20.97 41.31 18.14
C ALA A 12 20.83 40.75 16.72
N SER A 13 21.05 39.44 16.57
CA SER A 13 20.64 38.69 15.40
C SER A 13 19.12 38.47 15.44
N SER A 14 18.44 38.93 14.39
CA SER A 14 17.03 38.66 14.15
C SER A 14 16.84 37.17 13.88
N SER A 15 16.45 36.41 14.90
CA SER A 15 15.98 35.04 14.72
C SER A 15 14.63 35.07 13.99
N THR A 16 14.64 34.81 12.69
CA THR A 16 13.47 34.37 11.94
C THR A 16 12.87 33.16 12.66
N LYS A 17 11.68 33.34 13.23
CA LYS A 17 10.94 32.26 13.89
C LYS A 17 10.69 31.14 12.88
N ASP A 18 11.28 30.00 13.17
CA ASP A 18 11.13 28.73 12.48
C ASP A 18 9.68 28.24 12.66
N GLU A 19 8.82 28.50 11.67
CA GLU A 19 7.42 28.06 11.65
C GLU A 19 7.25 26.58 11.22
N SER A 20 8.34 25.80 11.12
CA SER A 20 8.36 24.52 10.40
C SER A 20 8.05 23.24 11.22
N SER A 21 7.57 23.33 12.47
CA SER A 21 7.22 22.14 13.27
C SER A 21 5.79 22.09 13.82
N LYS A 22 4.81 22.58 13.06
CA LYS A 22 3.40 22.30 13.40
C LYS A 22 3.14 20.80 13.23
N ASN A 23 3.07 20.08 14.35
CA ASN A 23 2.55 18.72 14.45
C ASN A 23 1.16 18.66 13.81
N VAL A 24 1.10 18.29 12.52
CA VAL A 24 -0.18 18.03 11.84
C VAL A 24 -0.86 16.89 12.59
N ARG A 25 -1.93 17.21 13.32
CA ARG A 25 -2.81 16.22 13.93
C ARG A 25 -3.74 15.71 12.83
N VAL A 26 -3.95 14.38 12.80
CA VAL A 26 -4.81 13.68 11.85
C VAL A 26 -6.27 14.19 11.87
N CYS A 27 -6.69 14.83 12.97
CA CYS A 27 -8.01 15.48 13.10
C CYS A 27 -7.94 17.03 13.08
N SER A 28 -6.88 17.64 12.53
CA SER A 28 -6.83 19.09 12.37
C SER A 28 -7.64 19.53 11.14
N LYS A 29 -8.19 20.76 11.17
CA LYS A 29 -8.95 21.36 10.05
C LYS A 29 -8.19 21.45 8.71
N ASN A 30 -6.89 21.15 8.69
CA ASN A 30 -6.01 21.32 7.54
C ASN A 30 -5.62 20.01 6.85
N VAL A 31 -6.21 18.86 7.21
CA VAL A 31 -5.90 17.59 6.55
C VAL A 31 -6.60 17.52 5.19
N ASN A 32 -5.87 17.08 4.17
CA ASN A 32 -6.40 16.87 2.83
C ASN A 32 -7.63 15.95 2.87
N LYS A 33 -8.72 16.33 2.19
CA LYS A 33 -9.99 15.59 2.21
C LYS A 33 -9.83 14.15 1.75
N ASN A 34 -9.04 13.88 0.70
CA ASN A 34 -8.81 12.52 0.20
C ASN A 34 -8.02 11.67 1.22
N VAL A 35 -7.06 12.28 1.93
CA VAL A 35 -6.33 11.61 3.01
C VAL A 35 -7.30 11.21 4.12
N PHE A 36 -8.13 12.14 4.59
CA PHE A 36 -9.12 11.84 5.62
C PHE A 36 -10.09 10.74 5.19
N MET A 37 -10.63 10.83 3.97
CA MET A 37 -11.55 9.81 3.45
C MET A 37 -10.88 8.45 3.29
N ALA A 38 -9.60 8.39 2.92
CA ALA A 38 -8.85 7.14 2.87
C ALA A 38 -8.68 6.51 4.25
N LEU A 39 -8.43 7.30 5.30
CA LEU A 39 -8.35 6.78 6.67
C LEU A 39 -9.70 6.23 7.14
N VAL A 40 -10.80 6.97 6.89
CA VAL A 40 -12.15 6.53 7.24
C VAL A 40 -12.52 5.26 6.47
N LEU A 41 -12.31 5.23 5.15
CA LEU A 41 -12.55 4.06 4.32
C LEU A 41 -11.75 2.86 4.83
N CYS A 42 -10.47 3.06 5.12
CA CYS A 42 -9.57 2.01 5.59
C CYS A 42 -9.99 1.44 6.96
N THR A 43 -10.43 2.29 7.90
CA THR A 43 -10.97 1.84 9.18
C THR A 43 -12.28 1.08 9.02
N LEU A 44 -13.23 1.60 8.24
CA LEU A 44 -14.53 0.93 8.03
C LEU A 44 -14.36 -0.40 7.32
N TYR A 45 -13.54 -0.43 6.27
CA TYR A 45 -13.21 -1.65 5.54
C TYR A 45 -12.50 -2.66 6.43
N GLY A 46 -11.49 -2.24 7.21
CA GLY A 46 -10.78 -3.16 8.11
C GLY A 46 -11.68 -3.72 9.22
N MET A 47 -12.66 -2.96 9.72
CA MET A 47 -13.69 -3.50 10.63
C MET A 47 -14.60 -4.51 9.91
N ALA A 48 -15.10 -4.16 8.73
CA ALA A 48 -16.06 -4.95 7.98
C ALA A 48 -15.45 -6.29 7.52
N ASP A 49 -14.31 -6.24 6.81
CA ASP A 49 -13.58 -7.41 6.31
C ASP A 49 -13.28 -8.40 7.43
N ASN A 50 -12.82 -7.93 8.60
CA ASN A 50 -12.52 -8.82 9.73
C ASN A 50 -13.75 -9.38 10.46
N LEU A 51 -14.94 -8.82 10.24
CA LEU A 51 -16.19 -9.32 10.84
C LEU A 51 -16.82 -10.42 10.00
N TRP A 52 -16.85 -10.26 8.68
CA TRP A 52 -17.52 -11.22 7.80
C TRP A 52 -16.55 -12.21 7.16
N SER A 53 -15.36 -11.77 6.76
CA SER A 53 -14.38 -12.58 6.03
C SER A 53 -13.57 -13.47 6.98
N GLY A 54 -12.72 -14.33 6.42
CA GLY A 54 -11.85 -15.21 7.17
C GLY A 54 -12.65 -16.24 7.99
N THR A 55 -12.49 -16.23 9.32
CA THR A 55 -12.99 -17.30 10.20
C THR A 55 -14.50 -17.50 10.13
N VAL A 56 -15.29 -16.43 10.08
CA VAL A 56 -16.77 -16.51 10.16
C VAL A 56 -17.35 -17.10 8.88
N PHE A 57 -17.04 -16.50 7.72
CA PHE A 57 -17.54 -16.99 6.44
C PHE A 57 -16.97 -18.36 6.05
N VAL A 58 -15.70 -18.64 6.35
CA VAL A 58 -15.12 -19.98 6.14
C VAL A 58 -15.83 -21.03 7.01
N ALA A 59 -16.11 -20.73 8.28
CA ALA A 59 -16.86 -21.63 9.14
C ALA A 59 -18.29 -21.85 8.60
N TYR A 60 -18.94 -20.79 8.11
CA TYR A 60 -20.27 -20.87 7.53
C TYR A 60 -20.31 -21.82 6.32
N LEU A 61 -19.40 -21.61 5.36
CA LEU A 61 -19.28 -22.46 4.17
C LEU A 61 -18.99 -23.92 4.54
N LYS A 62 -18.15 -24.14 5.55
CA LYS A 62 -17.80 -25.47 6.03
C LYS A 62 -19.00 -26.17 6.67
N LEU A 63 -19.82 -25.47 7.46
CA LEU A 63 -21.02 -26.05 8.07
C LEU A 63 -22.07 -26.43 7.03
N ILE A 64 -22.34 -25.58 6.03
CA ILE A 64 -23.36 -25.87 5.01
C ILE A 64 -22.94 -27.00 4.06
N ASN A 65 -21.64 -27.23 3.86
CA ASN A 65 -21.10 -28.27 2.97
C ASN A 65 -20.56 -29.50 3.72
N GLY A 66 -21.11 -29.82 4.89
CA GLY A 66 -20.78 -31.07 5.58
C GLY A 66 -19.35 -31.20 6.10
N GLY A 67 -18.63 -30.09 6.25
CA GLY A 67 -17.28 -30.07 6.84
C GLY A 67 -16.11 -30.11 5.85
N GLU A 68 -16.36 -30.12 4.54
CA GLU A 68 -15.28 -30.21 3.56
C GLU A 68 -14.55 -28.88 3.33
N ASN A 69 -13.22 -28.91 3.33
CA ASN A 69 -12.40 -27.72 3.11
C ASN A 69 -12.26 -27.34 1.61
N ALA A 70 -12.56 -28.27 0.69
CA ALA A 70 -12.37 -28.06 -0.75
C ALA A 70 -13.32 -26.98 -1.30
N ALA A 71 -14.61 -27.04 -0.94
CA ALA A 71 -15.61 -26.04 -1.36
C ALA A 71 -15.25 -24.62 -0.89
N VAL A 72 -14.81 -24.49 0.36
CA VAL A 72 -14.28 -23.23 0.91
C VAL A 72 -13.12 -22.72 0.04
N GLY A 73 -12.18 -23.60 -0.28
CA GLY A 73 -11.02 -23.28 -1.12
C GLY A 73 -11.41 -22.79 -2.52
N TYR A 74 -12.42 -23.38 -3.16
CA TYR A 74 -12.91 -22.92 -4.46
C TYR A 74 -13.57 -21.54 -4.39
N VAL A 75 -14.44 -21.33 -3.40
CA VAL A 75 -15.16 -20.06 -3.20
C VAL A 75 -14.18 -18.92 -2.90
N GLU A 76 -13.25 -19.11 -1.96
CA GLU A 76 -12.19 -18.14 -1.63
C GLU A 76 -11.20 -17.93 -2.78
N GLY A 77 -10.86 -19.00 -3.51
CA GLY A 77 -9.97 -18.94 -4.67
C GLY A 77 -10.51 -18.05 -5.79
N ALA A 78 -11.83 -18.09 -6.03
CA ALA A 78 -12.48 -17.25 -7.05
C ALA A 78 -12.36 -15.75 -6.76
N ASN A 79 -12.47 -15.34 -5.49
CA ASN A 79 -12.24 -13.95 -5.06
C ASN A 79 -10.81 -13.49 -5.45
N GLY A 80 -9.79 -14.25 -5.03
CA GLY A 80 -8.40 -13.91 -5.32
C GLY A 80 -8.07 -13.84 -6.81
N ILE A 81 -8.52 -14.82 -7.59
CA ILE A 81 -8.28 -14.87 -9.05
C ILE A 81 -8.97 -13.71 -9.77
N SER A 82 -10.24 -13.47 -9.46
CA SER A 82 -11.01 -12.39 -10.09
C SER A 82 -10.39 -11.01 -9.80
N GLY A 83 -9.91 -10.80 -8.56
CA GLY A 83 -9.22 -9.57 -8.18
C GLY A 83 -7.91 -9.36 -8.94
N LEU A 84 -7.10 -10.41 -9.11
CA LEU A 84 -5.87 -10.34 -9.89
C LEU A 84 -6.12 -9.93 -11.35
N PHE A 85 -7.07 -10.59 -12.02
CA PHE A 85 -7.37 -10.31 -13.42
C PHE A 85 -8.00 -8.92 -13.63
N THR A 86 -8.69 -8.40 -12.61
CA THR A 86 -9.33 -7.08 -12.68
C THR A 86 -8.39 -5.93 -12.31
N ALA A 87 -7.49 -6.14 -11.35
CA ALA A 87 -6.61 -5.09 -10.84
C ALA A 87 -5.68 -4.51 -11.91
N LEU A 88 -5.03 -5.34 -12.72
CA LEU A 88 -4.04 -4.85 -13.71
C LEU A 88 -4.68 -3.97 -14.82
N PRO A 89 -5.78 -4.38 -15.48
CA PRO A 89 -6.47 -3.52 -16.44
C PRO A 89 -7.00 -2.23 -15.81
N ILE A 90 -7.55 -2.30 -14.58
CA ILE A 90 -8.05 -1.11 -13.91
C ILE A 90 -6.93 -0.18 -13.50
N GLY A 91 -5.78 -0.69 -13.04
CA GLY A 91 -4.59 0.11 -12.82
C GLY A 91 -4.18 0.89 -14.06
N TYR A 92 -4.20 0.24 -15.22
CA TYR A 92 -3.94 0.89 -16.51
C TYR A 92 -4.97 1.98 -16.83
N LEU A 93 -6.26 1.72 -16.59
CA LEU A 93 -7.36 2.64 -16.83
C LEU A 93 -7.30 3.85 -15.88
N ALA A 94 -6.97 3.63 -14.62
CA ALA A 94 -6.88 4.67 -13.58
C ALA A 94 -5.67 5.58 -13.70
N ASP A 95 -4.76 5.26 -14.60
CA ASP A 95 -3.70 6.16 -15.02
C ASP A 95 -4.10 7.06 -16.21
N LYS A 96 -5.20 6.72 -16.92
CA LYS A 96 -5.71 7.49 -18.06
C LYS A 96 -6.95 8.34 -17.75
N TYR A 97 -7.74 7.90 -16.77
CA TYR A 97 -9.00 8.54 -16.39
C TYR A 97 -8.91 9.07 -14.94
N PRO A 98 -9.75 10.06 -14.57
CA PRO A 98 -9.82 10.54 -13.21
C PRO A 98 -10.07 9.40 -12.21
N ARG A 99 -9.18 9.23 -11.23
CA ARG A 99 -9.20 8.09 -10.30
C ARG A 99 -10.47 8.09 -9.48
N SER A 100 -10.98 9.27 -9.10
CA SER A 100 -12.23 9.39 -8.35
C SER A 100 -13.45 8.79 -9.07
N ARG A 101 -13.50 8.83 -10.41
CA ARG A 101 -14.61 8.21 -11.18
C ARG A 101 -14.57 6.70 -11.10
N ILE A 102 -13.37 6.12 -11.20
CA ILE A 102 -13.17 4.68 -11.10
C ILE A 102 -13.45 4.20 -9.67
N ILE A 103 -12.99 4.95 -8.66
CA ILE A 103 -13.28 4.68 -7.24
C ILE A 103 -14.80 4.70 -6.99
N LYS A 104 -15.53 5.68 -7.53
CA LYS A 104 -17.00 5.77 -7.43
C LYS A 104 -17.71 4.59 -8.09
N PHE A 105 -17.27 4.20 -9.29
CA PHE A 105 -17.79 3.03 -9.98
C PHE A 105 -17.55 1.75 -9.17
N GLY A 106 -16.34 1.57 -8.64
CA GLY A 106 -16.02 0.46 -7.75
C GLY A 106 -16.85 0.46 -6.46
N GLY A 107 -17.15 1.63 -5.88
CA GLY A 107 -18.05 1.76 -4.74
C GLY A 107 -19.48 1.27 -5.04
N VAL A 108 -20.04 1.60 -6.21
CA VAL A 108 -21.32 1.04 -6.66
C VAL A 108 -21.24 -0.48 -6.80
N ALA A 109 -20.17 -0.98 -7.43
CA ALA A 109 -19.96 -2.42 -7.60
C ALA A 109 -19.90 -3.15 -6.25
N LEU A 110 -19.16 -2.61 -5.27
CA LEU A 110 -19.07 -3.21 -3.93
C LEU A 110 -20.41 -3.22 -3.18
N ILE A 111 -21.21 -2.16 -3.29
CA ILE A 111 -22.57 -2.13 -2.69
C ILE A 111 -23.44 -3.22 -3.31
N LEU A 112 -23.45 -3.34 -4.64
CA LEU A 112 -24.23 -4.37 -5.33
C LEU A 112 -23.75 -5.77 -4.95
N THR A 113 -22.43 -5.97 -4.83
CA THR A 113 -21.85 -7.24 -4.40
C THR A 113 -22.24 -7.59 -2.96
N ALA A 114 -22.21 -6.62 -2.02
CA ALA A 114 -22.62 -6.85 -0.63
C ALA A 114 -24.11 -7.18 -0.51
N VAL A 115 -24.97 -6.53 -1.31
CA VAL A 115 -26.40 -6.86 -1.40
C VAL A 115 -26.62 -8.24 -1.99
N ALA A 116 -25.89 -8.60 -3.05
CA ALA A 116 -25.95 -9.94 -3.64
C ALA A 116 -25.52 -11.01 -2.63
N HIS A 117 -24.41 -10.80 -1.92
CA HIS A 117 -23.95 -11.69 -0.85
C HIS A 117 -25.03 -11.87 0.23
N SER A 118 -25.57 -10.76 0.74
CA SER A 118 -26.64 -10.79 1.74
C SER A 118 -27.85 -11.57 1.24
N SER A 119 -28.21 -11.41 -0.04
CA SER A 119 -29.32 -12.14 -0.67
C SER A 119 -29.07 -13.65 -0.73
N VAL A 120 -27.85 -14.08 -1.04
CA VAL A 120 -27.46 -15.50 -1.01
C VAL A 120 -27.56 -16.05 0.42
N MET A 121 -27.09 -15.29 1.42
CA MET A 121 -27.22 -15.67 2.83
C MET A 121 -28.68 -15.88 3.26
N PHE A 122 -29.60 -15.01 2.82
CA PHE A 122 -31.03 -15.17 3.07
C PHE A 122 -31.64 -16.36 2.32
N TYR A 123 -31.15 -16.68 1.12
CA TYR A 123 -31.61 -17.84 0.35
C TYR A 123 -31.26 -19.18 1.02
N VAL A 124 -30.04 -19.30 1.57
CA VAL A 124 -29.62 -20.51 2.31
C VAL A 124 -30.53 -20.70 3.53
N GLY A 125 -30.75 -19.64 4.30
CA GLY A 125 -31.61 -19.64 5.49
C GLY A 125 -30.81 -19.73 6.80
N ASP A 126 -31.49 -20.12 7.88
CA ASP A 126 -30.95 -20.14 9.24
C ASP A 126 -30.38 -21.50 9.67
N ALA A 127 -30.57 -22.53 8.84
CA ALA A 127 -30.15 -23.89 9.11
C ALA A 127 -29.39 -24.49 7.92
N VAL A 128 -28.61 -25.54 8.19
CA VAL A 128 -27.95 -26.33 7.14
C VAL A 128 -29.04 -26.89 6.21
N PRO A 129 -28.97 -26.67 4.90
CA PRO A 129 -29.92 -27.27 3.96
C PRO A 129 -29.91 -28.80 4.05
N GLU A 130 -31.09 -29.43 4.17
CA GLU A 130 -31.21 -30.89 4.15
C GLU A 130 -31.04 -31.47 2.72
N ASP A 131 -31.32 -30.65 1.71
CA ASP A 131 -31.24 -31.01 0.29
C ASP A 131 -29.86 -30.68 -0.28
N GLN A 132 -29.16 -31.72 -0.75
CA GLN A 132 -27.83 -31.61 -1.36
C GLN A 132 -27.85 -30.71 -2.61
N ASP A 133 -28.92 -30.72 -3.41
CA ASP A 133 -29.02 -29.86 -4.60
C ASP A 133 -29.06 -28.38 -4.19
N LYS A 134 -29.70 -28.07 -3.05
CA LYS A 134 -29.71 -26.73 -2.47
C LYS A 134 -28.34 -26.33 -1.95
N VAL A 135 -27.59 -27.24 -1.33
CA VAL A 135 -26.21 -27.01 -0.89
C VAL A 135 -25.33 -26.65 -2.09
N ASP A 136 -25.32 -27.51 -3.12
CA ASP A 136 -24.49 -27.34 -4.30
C ASP A 136 -24.83 -26.02 -5.03
N PHE A 137 -26.11 -25.71 -5.21
CA PHE A 137 -26.54 -24.44 -5.80
C PHE A 137 -26.11 -23.24 -4.95
N SER A 138 -26.18 -23.33 -3.63
CA SER A 138 -25.73 -22.25 -2.72
C SER A 138 -24.23 -22.00 -2.85
N LEU A 139 -23.42 -23.07 -2.98
CA LEU A 139 -21.97 -22.95 -3.20
C LEU A 139 -21.65 -22.29 -4.54
N TYR A 140 -22.40 -22.61 -5.60
CA TYR A 140 -22.25 -21.91 -6.89
C TYR A 140 -22.63 -20.42 -6.80
N LEU A 141 -23.67 -20.07 -6.04
CA LEU A 141 -24.01 -18.67 -5.78
C LEU A 141 -22.90 -17.95 -5.01
N PHE A 142 -22.34 -18.58 -3.97
CA PHE A 142 -21.20 -18.00 -3.23
C PHE A 142 -19.96 -17.85 -4.10
N LEU A 143 -19.67 -18.81 -4.97
CA LEU A 143 -18.59 -18.71 -5.97
C LEU A 143 -18.79 -17.49 -6.87
N GLY A 144 -20.01 -17.26 -7.35
CA GLY A 144 -20.37 -16.10 -8.16
C GLY A 144 -20.19 -14.77 -7.40
N VAL A 145 -20.72 -14.70 -6.18
CA VAL A 145 -20.59 -13.50 -5.33
C VAL A 145 -19.13 -13.21 -4.96
N MET A 146 -18.33 -14.24 -4.66
CA MET A 146 -16.90 -14.07 -4.38
C MET A 146 -16.11 -13.62 -5.60
N THR A 147 -16.49 -14.09 -6.79
CA THR A 147 -15.94 -13.55 -8.05
C THR A 147 -16.22 -12.06 -8.20
N LEU A 148 -17.44 -11.61 -7.84
CA LEU A 148 -17.80 -10.19 -7.85
C LEU A 148 -17.04 -9.38 -6.79
N TRP A 149 -16.79 -9.94 -5.61
CA TRP A 149 -15.95 -9.32 -4.57
C TRP A 149 -14.53 -9.09 -5.09
N GLY A 150 -13.93 -10.10 -5.69
CA GLY A 150 -12.60 -9.99 -6.28
C GLY A 150 -12.54 -8.90 -7.34
N ALA A 151 -13.47 -8.92 -8.29
CA ALA A 151 -13.52 -7.93 -9.36
C ALA A 151 -13.71 -6.50 -8.82
N ALA A 152 -14.70 -6.30 -7.95
CA ALA A 152 -15.00 -4.99 -7.38
C ALA A 152 -13.85 -4.47 -6.50
N GLY A 153 -13.22 -5.34 -5.69
CA GLY A 153 -12.03 -5.01 -4.90
C GLY A 153 -10.84 -4.64 -5.79
N GLY A 154 -10.62 -5.38 -6.88
CA GLY A 154 -9.60 -5.10 -7.89
C GLY A 154 -9.80 -3.74 -8.59
N VAL A 155 -11.04 -3.30 -8.77
CA VAL A 155 -11.36 -1.97 -9.32
C VAL A 155 -10.93 -0.84 -8.37
N VAL A 156 -11.12 -1.03 -7.06
CA VAL A 156 -10.99 0.06 -6.07
C VAL A 156 -9.58 0.17 -5.50
N ASN A 157 -8.95 -0.96 -5.16
CA ASN A 157 -7.76 -0.98 -4.32
C ASN A 157 -6.61 -0.13 -4.90
N GLY A 158 -6.22 -0.40 -6.15
CA GLY A 158 -5.16 0.35 -6.83
C GLY A 158 -5.44 1.87 -6.93
N PRO A 159 -6.59 2.29 -7.48
CA PRO A 159 -6.94 3.71 -7.62
C PRO A 159 -7.03 4.48 -6.30
N VAL A 160 -7.62 3.90 -5.25
CA VAL A 160 -7.68 4.54 -3.91
C VAL A 160 -6.28 4.78 -3.37
N GLN A 161 -5.43 3.77 -3.44
CA GLN A 161 -4.06 3.88 -2.94
C GLN A 161 -3.22 4.88 -3.74
N ALA A 162 -3.41 4.96 -5.06
CA ALA A 162 -2.75 5.94 -5.91
C ALA A 162 -3.23 7.38 -5.60
N LEU A 163 -4.54 7.59 -5.48
CA LEU A 163 -5.11 8.90 -5.15
C LEU A 163 -4.71 9.34 -3.73
N TYR A 164 -4.59 8.40 -2.79
CA TYR A 164 -4.01 8.66 -1.47
C TYR A 164 -2.57 9.16 -1.60
N ALA A 165 -1.72 8.45 -2.33
CA ALA A 165 -0.33 8.84 -2.55
C ALA A 165 -0.21 10.24 -3.18
N ASP A 166 -1.09 10.58 -4.13
CA ASP A 166 -1.17 11.90 -4.76
C ASP A 166 -1.62 13.00 -3.80
N SER A 167 -2.37 12.64 -2.76
CA SER A 167 -2.90 13.57 -1.76
C SER A 167 -2.00 13.74 -0.53
N THR A 168 -0.86 13.02 -0.49
CA THR A 168 0.11 13.10 0.62
C THR A 168 1.29 14.03 0.29
N PRO A 169 1.66 14.95 1.19
CA PRO A 169 2.80 15.85 1.02
C PRO A 169 4.13 15.12 0.83
N GLU A 170 4.96 15.60 -0.09
CA GLU A 170 6.32 15.11 -0.26
C GLU A 170 7.18 15.43 0.98
N GLY A 171 8.11 14.55 1.34
CA GLY A 171 8.97 14.74 2.52
C GLY A 171 8.36 14.21 3.82
N GLU A 172 7.06 13.94 3.87
CA GLU A 172 6.37 13.38 5.03
C GLU A 172 5.47 12.17 4.72
N ARG A 173 5.56 11.59 3.51
CA ARG A 173 4.71 10.47 3.05
C ARG A 173 4.76 9.29 4.01
N THR A 174 5.94 8.98 4.56
CA THR A 174 6.10 7.89 5.54
C THR A 174 5.13 8.03 6.71
N ARG A 175 4.95 9.25 7.23
CA ARG A 175 4.07 9.53 8.37
C ARG A 175 2.60 9.30 8.02
N TYR A 176 2.17 9.71 6.83
CA TYR A 176 0.81 9.49 6.35
C TYR A 176 0.54 8.00 6.14
N TYR A 177 1.50 7.23 5.61
CA TYR A 177 1.36 5.78 5.51
C TYR A 177 1.29 5.08 6.87
N VAL A 178 1.99 5.58 7.90
CA VAL A 178 1.84 5.08 9.28
C VAL A 178 0.41 5.30 9.79
N TYR A 179 -0.21 6.45 9.49
CA TYR A 179 -1.61 6.70 9.86
C TYR A 179 -2.59 5.79 9.14
N LEU A 180 -2.39 5.57 7.83
CA LEU A 180 -3.21 4.64 7.05
C LEU A 180 -3.09 3.22 7.60
N PHE A 181 -1.86 2.76 7.82
CA PHE A 181 -1.55 1.44 8.37
C PHE A 181 -2.14 1.26 9.78
N ALA A 182 -2.01 2.26 10.65
CA ALA A 182 -2.60 2.22 11.99
C ALA A 182 -4.13 2.16 11.94
N SER A 183 -4.75 2.90 11.02
CA SER A 183 -6.21 2.91 10.82
C SER A 183 -6.73 1.52 10.46
N TYR A 184 -6.02 0.79 9.59
CA TYR A 184 -6.32 -0.60 9.25
C TYR A 184 -6.08 -1.55 10.44
N MET A 185 -4.87 -1.54 11.00
CA MET A 185 -4.45 -2.53 12.01
C MET A 185 -5.27 -2.43 13.30
N LEU A 186 -5.65 -1.22 13.72
CA LEU A 186 -6.52 -1.06 14.88
C LEU A 186 -7.95 -1.53 14.59
N SER A 187 -8.44 -1.31 13.36
CA SER A 187 -9.76 -1.79 12.95
C SER A 187 -9.83 -3.31 12.80
N SER A 188 -8.75 -3.95 12.34
CA SER A 188 -8.71 -5.41 12.18
C SER A 188 -8.79 -6.16 13.51
N CYS A 189 -8.52 -5.50 14.64
CA CYS A 189 -8.69 -6.09 15.97
C CYS A 189 -10.15 -6.47 16.30
N VAL A 190 -11.14 -5.93 15.59
CA VAL A 190 -12.56 -6.22 15.83
C VAL A 190 -12.88 -7.71 15.63
N GLY A 191 -12.32 -8.36 14.62
CA GLY A 191 -12.55 -9.79 14.34
C GLY A 191 -12.08 -10.71 15.47
N PRO A 192 -10.80 -10.64 15.89
CA PRO A 192 -10.30 -11.40 17.04
C PRO A 192 -11.03 -11.07 18.35
N LEU A 193 -11.37 -9.80 18.61
CA LEU A 193 -12.16 -9.41 19.78
C LEU A 193 -13.54 -10.07 19.80
N LEU A 194 -14.24 -10.02 18.67
CA LEU A 194 -15.52 -10.69 18.52
C LEU A 194 -15.33 -12.20 18.74
N SER A 195 -14.35 -12.82 18.08
CA SER A 195 -14.08 -14.25 18.22
C SER A 195 -13.84 -14.66 19.68
N ILE A 196 -13.05 -13.88 20.44
CA ILE A 196 -12.83 -14.13 21.88
C ILE A 196 -14.15 -14.07 22.64
N PHE A 197 -14.94 -13.03 22.41
CA PHE A 197 -16.26 -12.89 23.06
C PHE A 197 -17.18 -14.08 22.73
N LEU A 198 -17.21 -14.50 21.47
CA LEU A 198 -18.02 -15.62 21.01
C LEU A 198 -17.58 -16.95 21.63
N PHE A 199 -16.27 -17.27 21.60
CA PHE A 199 -15.75 -18.49 22.24
C PHE A 199 -16.04 -18.54 23.75
N LEU A 200 -16.02 -17.40 24.44
CA LEU A 200 -16.31 -17.35 25.88
C LEU A 200 -17.79 -17.51 26.22
N TYR A 201 -18.70 -17.08 25.35
CA TYR A 201 -20.14 -17.04 25.64
C TYR A 201 -20.92 -18.19 25.00
N TRP A 202 -20.63 -18.54 23.75
CA TRP A 202 -21.30 -19.61 23.00
C TRP A 202 -20.51 -20.92 22.94
N GLY A 203 -19.26 -20.92 23.40
CA GLY A 203 -18.38 -22.09 23.32
C GLY A 203 -17.85 -22.30 21.90
N ASP A 204 -17.52 -23.54 21.57
CA ASP A 204 -16.87 -23.91 20.30
C ASP A 204 -17.85 -24.36 19.20
N GLU A 205 -19.15 -24.44 19.48
CA GLU A 205 -20.17 -24.87 18.53
C GLU A 205 -20.93 -23.66 17.96
N TRP A 206 -20.85 -23.49 16.65
CA TRP A 206 -21.39 -22.34 15.93
C TRP A 206 -22.56 -22.81 15.07
N THR A 207 -23.70 -22.13 15.17
CA THR A 207 -24.84 -22.42 14.30
C THR A 207 -24.74 -21.63 12.98
N VAL A 208 -25.45 -22.11 11.95
CA VAL A 208 -25.55 -21.41 10.66
C VAL A 208 -26.20 -20.04 10.85
N GLU A 209 -27.19 -19.92 11.74
CA GLU A 209 -27.85 -18.65 12.08
C GLU A 209 -26.89 -17.62 12.67
N ASP A 210 -26.07 -18.03 13.66
CA ASP A 210 -25.12 -17.13 14.32
C ASP A 210 -24.10 -16.57 13.32
N LEU A 211 -23.52 -17.46 12.51
CA LEU A 211 -22.53 -17.09 11.50
C LEU A 211 -23.14 -16.20 10.42
N LYS A 212 -24.34 -16.53 9.93
CA LYS A 212 -25.10 -15.69 9.00
C LYS A 212 -25.30 -14.29 9.55
N ASN A 213 -25.77 -14.15 10.79
CA ASN A 213 -26.07 -12.86 11.40
C ASN A 213 -24.80 -12.00 11.54
N VAL A 214 -23.68 -12.60 11.97
CA VAL A 214 -22.39 -11.90 12.05
C VAL A 214 -21.92 -11.46 10.65
N THR A 215 -22.01 -12.34 9.64
CA THR A 215 -21.67 -11.98 8.26
C THR A 215 -22.54 -10.82 7.76
N LEU A 216 -23.86 -10.84 8.01
CA LEU A 216 -24.77 -9.77 7.59
C LEU A 216 -24.47 -8.42 8.25
N VAL A 217 -24.04 -8.40 9.52
CA VAL A 217 -23.56 -7.17 10.16
C VAL A 217 -22.31 -6.63 9.45
N GLY A 218 -21.37 -7.51 9.11
CA GLY A 218 -20.20 -7.14 8.32
C GLY A 218 -20.56 -6.61 6.92
N MET A 219 -21.51 -7.23 6.22
CA MET A 219 -22.02 -6.73 4.93
C MET A 219 -22.64 -5.33 5.06
N GLY A 220 -23.36 -5.05 6.14
CA GLY A 220 -23.89 -3.70 6.41
C GLY A 220 -22.78 -2.66 6.54
N LEU A 221 -21.69 -2.99 7.25
CA LEU A 221 -20.52 -2.13 7.36
C LEU A 221 -19.76 -1.97 6.04
N GLU A 222 -19.69 -3.00 5.20
CA GLU A 222 -19.13 -2.90 3.85
C GLU A 222 -19.88 -1.90 2.98
N VAL A 223 -21.22 -1.89 3.04
CA VAL A 223 -22.02 -0.88 2.33
C VAL A 223 -21.68 0.52 2.81
N VAL A 224 -21.52 0.71 4.13
CA VAL A 224 -21.10 2.00 4.70
C VAL A 224 -19.68 2.39 4.24
N ALA A 225 -18.75 1.44 4.22
CA ALA A 225 -17.39 1.65 3.71
C ALA A 225 -17.41 2.06 2.23
N ALA A 226 -18.14 1.33 1.39
CA ALA A 226 -18.29 1.61 -0.03
C ALA A 226 -18.95 2.98 -0.30
N MET A 227 -19.90 3.42 0.54
CA MET A 227 -20.47 4.77 0.44
C MET A 227 -19.43 5.89 0.64
N THR A 228 -18.35 5.65 1.39
CA THR A 228 -17.29 6.66 1.54
C THR A 228 -16.55 6.95 0.23
N MET A 229 -16.55 6.00 -0.71
CA MET A 229 -15.88 6.12 -2.00
C MET A 229 -16.46 7.26 -2.86
N PHE A 230 -17.72 7.64 -2.64
CA PHE A 230 -18.35 8.76 -3.35
C PHE A 230 -17.79 10.14 -2.98
N PHE A 231 -17.03 10.25 -1.88
CA PHE A 231 -16.46 11.51 -1.41
C PHE A 231 -15.03 11.79 -1.87
N PHE A 232 -14.41 10.86 -2.60
CA PHE A 232 -13.11 11.08 -3.25
C PHE A 232 -13.25 11.99 -4.46
N ASP A 233 -12.24 12.85 -4.65
CA ASP A 233 -12.17 13.78 -5.78
C ASP A 233 -10.71 14.05 -6.14
N ASP A 234 -10.35 13.87 -7.42
CA ASP A 234 -9.02 14.17 -7.95
C ASP A 234 -8.64 15.64 -7.76
N LYS A 235 -9.62 16.56 -7.68
CA LYS A 235 -9.37 17.99 -7.42
C LYS A 235 -8.71 18.26 -6.07
N ASN A 236 -8.89 17.36 -5.11
CA ASN A 236 -8.25 17.47 -3.80
C ASN A 236 -6.86 16.85 -3.78
N ALA A 237 -6.42 16.16 -4.85
CA ALA A 237 -5.05 15.67 -4.92
C ALA A 237 -4.07 16.85 -4.94
N LEU A 238 -2.90 16.68 -4.33
CA LEU A 238 -1.86 17.70 -4.44
C LEU A 238 -1.38 17.68 -5.89
N LYS A 239 -1.37 18.83 -6.56
CA LYS A 239 -0.85 18.94 -7.93
C LYS A 239 0.66 18.69 -7.95
N GLU A 240 1.23 18.28 -9.08
CA GLU A 240 2.70 18.39 -9.17
C GLU A 240 3.06 19.87 -9.13
N ARG A 241 4.14 20.23 -8.44
CA ARG A 241 4.54 21.64 -8.28
C ARG A 241 4.84 22.32 -9.62
N GLY A 242 4.98 21.56 -10.72
CA GLY A 242 5.06 22.07 -12.09
C GLY A 242 3.69 22.34 -12.77
N GLU A 243 2.61 21.71 -12.31
CA GLU A 243 1.24 21.91 -12.81
C GLU A 243 0.54 23.07 -12.09
N GLU A 244 0.84 23.30 -10.80
CA GLU A 244 0.36 24.49 -10.06
C GLU A 244 0.84 25.80 -10.70
N GLU A 245 2.03 25.78 -11.31
CA GLU A 245 2.65 26.98 -11.88
C GLU A 245 2.24 27.23 -13.34
N ALA A 246 1.75 26.22 -14.07
CA ALA A 246 1.21 26.35 -15.44
C ALA A 246 -0.18 26.99 -15.48
N GLU A 247 -1.00 26.78 -14.45
CA GLU A 247 -2.32 27.44 -14.34
C GLU A 247 -2.26 28.88 -13.81
N THR A 248 -1.11 29.31 -13.25
CA THR A 248 -0.93 30.69 -12.78
C THR A 248 -0.42 31.66 -13.85
N GLU A 249 -0.20 31.21 -15.09
CA GLU A 249 -0.02 32.14 -16.20
C GLU A 249 -1.37 32.79 -16.52
N PRO A 250 -1.52 34.13 -16.44
CA PRO A 250 -2.73 34.78 -16.89
C PRO A 250 -2.85 34.54 -18.40
N GLU A 251 -4.02 34.05 -18.83
CA GLU A 251 -4.44 33.96 -20.22
C GLU A 251 -4.06 35.27 -20.96
N ARG A 252 -2.93 35.27 -21.66
CA ARG A 252 -2.59 36.32 -22.62
C ARG A 252 -2.96 35.82 -24.00
N GLU A 253 -4.10 36.35 -24.44
CA GLU A 253 -4.55 36.57 -25.81
C GLU A 253 -4.86 35.31 -26.65
N GLU A 254 -6.16 34.99 -26.65
CA GLU A 254 -6.86 34.39 -27.79
C GLU A 254 -6.58 35.20 -29.06
N GLY A 255 -5.86 34.62 -30.02
CA GLY A 255 -5.56 35.38 -31.23
C GLY A 255 -4.79 34.68 -32.35
N ALA A 256 -4.78 33.35 -32.47
CA ALA A 256 -4.37 32.68 -33.72
C ALA A 256 -4.77 31.20 -33.72
N LYS A 257 -6.04 30.92 -34.08
CA LYS A 257 -6.42 29.59 -34.56
C LYS A 257 -6.25 29.57 -36.08
N THR A 258 -5.15 29.01 -36.58
CA THR A 258 -5.17 28.18 -37.80
C THR A 258 -3.86 27.40 -37.95
N GLU A 259 -4.00 26.11 -38.25
CA GLU A 259 -2.99 25.22 -38.85
C GLU A 259 -1.81 24.76 -37.99
N ALA A 260 -2.03 23.69 -37.22
CA ALA A 260 -1.06 22.62 -36.96
C ALA A 260 -1.75 21.43 -36.27
N GLU A 261 -2.72 20.80 -36.94
CA GLU A 261 -2.96 19.36 -36.75
C GLU A 261 -1.89 18.62 -37.56
N GLU A 262 -1.35 17.53 -37.00
CA GLU A 262 -0.25 16.68 -37.51
C GLU A 262 1.18 17.13 -37.19
N ALA A 263 1.57 16.99 -35.92
CA ALA A 263 2.88 16.48 -35.53
C ALA A 263 2.83 15.94 -34.09
N GLU A 264 2.68 14.62 -33.93
CA GLU A 264 3.19 13.94 -32.73
C GLU A 264 4.72 14.07 -32.76
N GLU A 265 5.25 15.17 -32.25
CA GLU A 265 6.67 15.28 -31.93
C GLU A 265 6.94 14.57 -30.59
N PRO A 266 7.97 13.70 -30.52
CA PRO A 266 8.37 13.10 -29.27
C PRO A 266 8.93 14.20 -28.36
N LEU A 267 8.34 14.35 -27.17
CA LEU A 267 8.89 15.05 -26.00
C LEU A 267 10.38 15.38 -26.16
N LEU A 268 10.63 16.62 -26.60
CA LEU A 268 11.95 17.20 -26.78
C LEU A 268 12.85 16.82 -25.62
N GLN A 269 13.89 16.06 -25.95
CA GLN A 269 15.05 15.86 -25.10
C GLN A 269 15.63 17.24 -24.81
N THR A 270 15.42 17.74 -23.61
CA THR A 270 16.15 18.91 -23.11
C THR A 270 17.64 18.55 -23.11
N PRO A 271 18.54 19.36 -23.71
CA PRO A 271 19.96 19.21 -23.46
C PRO A 271 20.19 19.40 -21.96
N ASP A 272 20.73 18.37 -21.32
CA ASP A 272 21.16 18.40 -19.93
C ASP A 272 22.03 19.66 -19.71
N GLU A 273 21.67 20.52 -18.74
CA GLU A 273 22.75 21.20 -17.99
C GLU A 273 23.66 20.09 -17.49
N GLU A 274 24.98 20.24 -17.57
CA GLU A 274 25.97 19.24 -17.16
C GLU A 274 25.71 18.77 -15.70
N LEU A 275 24.72 17.89 -15.50
CA LEU A 275 24.64 17.04 -14.34
C LEU A 275 25.98 16.34 -14.32
N SER A 276 26.61 16.29 -13.15
CA SER A 276 27.80 15.47 -13.01
C SER A 276 27.47 14.09 -13.60
N PRO A 277 28.37 13.47 -14.39
CA PRO A 277 28.12 12.13 -14.95
C PRO A 277 27.64 11.12 -13.90
N LYS A 278 28.03 11.34 -12.63
CA LYS A 278 27.56 10.59 -11.46
C LYS A 278 26.07 10.81 -11.16
N GLU A 279 25.57 12.04 -11.18
CA GLU A 279 24.17 12.38 -10.90
C GLU A 279 23.24 11.91 -12.01
N ALA A 280 23.63 12.07 -13.28
CA ALA A 280 22.88 11.55 -14.42
C ALA A 280 22.78 10.01 -14.36
N SER A 281 23.88 9.33 -14.04
CA SER A 281 23.92 7.88 -13.82
C SER A 281 23.08 7.42 -12.62
N LEU A 282 23.06 8.17 -11.51
CA LEU A 282 22.20 7.90 -10.37
C LEU A 282 20.72 8.05 -10.71
N ARG A 283 20.35 9.11 -11.43
CA ARG A 283 18.97 9.35 -11.88
C ARG A 283 18.46 8.23 -12.78
N LYS A 284 19.29 7.75 -13.71
CA LYS A 284 18.96 6.58 -14.55
C LYS A 284 18.74 5.32 -13.71
N ARG A 285 19.58 5.08 -12.71
CA ARG A 285 19.46 3.92 -11.80
C ARG A 285 18.25 4.01 -10.87
N ARG A 286 17.86 5.20 -10.41
CA ARG A 286 16.69 5.42 -9.55
C ARG A 286 15.37 4.97 -10.22
N ARG A 287 15.29 4.97 -11.55
CA ARG A 287 14.11 4.44 -12.29
C ARG A 287 13.85 2.96 -12.03
N TYR A 288 14.86 2.20 -11.61
CA TYR A 288 14.73 0.78 -11.30
C TYR A 288 14.30 0.50 -9.86
N ILE A 289 14.25 1.52 -8.97
CA ILE A 289 13.87 1.33 -7.56
C ILE A 289 12.51 0.61 -7.42
N PRO A 290 11.42 1.04 -8.10
CA PRO A 290 10.13 0.36 -7.99
C PRO A 290 10.17 -1.13 -8.34
N TYR A 291 10.97 -1.51 -9.36
CA TYR A 291 11.13 -2.91 -9.77
C TYR A 291 11.86 -3.74 -8.72
N TYR A 292 12.93 -3.21 -8.13
CA TYR A 292 13.63 -3.89 -7.02
C TYR A 292 12.74 -4.03 -5.79
N MET A 293 11.94 -3.01 -5.48
CA MET A 293 10.99 -3.05 -4.38
C MET A 293 9.91 -4.11 -4.61
N PHE A 294 9.30 -4.12 -5.79
CA PHE A 294 8.30 -5.12 -6.15
C PHE A 294 8.87 -6.54 -6.14
N ALA A 295 10.06 -6.77 -6.72
CA ALA A 295 10.69 -8.09 -6.73
C ALA A 295 11.02 -8.58 -5.30
N SER A 296 11.55 -7.70 -4.45
CA SER A 296 11.83 -8.00 -3.04
C SER A 296 10.54 -8.33 -2.28
N ASP A 297 9.49 -7.54 -2.49
CA ASP A 297 8.18 -7.75 -1.85
C ASP A 297 7.50 -9.04 -2.31
N LEU A 298 7.55 -9.35 -3.61
CA LEU A 298 7.07 -10.62 -4.16
C LEU A 298 7.78 -11.83 -3.53
N ILE A 299 9.10 -11.76 -3.35
CA ILE A 299 9.85 -12.85 -2.71
C ILE A 299 9.47 -12.98 -1.22
N VAL A 300 9.40 -11.87 -0.49
CA VAL A 300 9.02 -11.88 0.94
C VAL A 300 7.58 -12.38 1.12
N SER A 301 6.66 -11.99 0.25
CA SER A 301 5.25 -12.39 0.26
C SER A 301 5.10 -13.88 -0.05
N LEU A 302 5.82 -14.43 -1.04
CA LEU A 302 5.88 -15.88 -1.29
C LEU A 302 6.34 -16.64 -0.03
N GLY A 303 7.38 -16.16 0.65
CA GLY A 303 7.82 -16.71 1.93
C GLY A 303 6.72 -16.66 3.00
N SER A 304 6.12 -15.49 3.19
CA SER A 304 5.06 -15.28 4.18
C SER A 304 3.85 -16.19 3.94
N GLY A 305 3.43 -16.35 2.69
CA GLY A 305 2.27 -17.15 2.30
C GLY A 305 2.40 -18.63 2.62
N MET A 306 3.62 -19.18 2.55
CA MET A 306 3.89 -20.58 2.92
C MET A 306 3.64 -20.89 4.40
N THR A 307 3.53 -19.90 5.28
CA THR A 307 3.56 -20.15 6.74
C THR A 307 2.53 -19.41 7.56
N VAL A 308 2.12 -18.20 7.16
CA VAL A 308 1.18 -17.39 7.94
C VAL A 308 -0.11 -18.14 8.27
N LYS A 309 -0.65 -18.91 7.32
CA LYS A 309 -1.88 -19.70 7.51
C LYS A 309 -1.70 -20.90 8.45
N PHE A 310 -0.46 -21.35 8.68
CA PHE A 310 -0.17 -22.53 9.52
C PHE A 310 0.19 -22.18 10.96
N PHE A 311 0.54 -20.92 11.27
CA PHE A 311 0.79 -20.52 12.66
C PHE A 311 -0.38 -20.73 13.63
N PRO A 312 -1.65 -20.40 13.29
CA PRO A 312 -2.78 -20.70 14.19
C PRO A 312 -2.90 -22.21 14.46
N VAL A 313 -2.69 -23.03 13.42
CA VAL A 313 -2.75 -24.49 13.51
C VAL A 313 -1.60 -25.03 14.36
N PHE A 314 -0.38 -24.55 14.13
CA PHE A 314 0.80 -24.86 14.94
C PHE A 314 0.60 -24.51 16.43
N PHE A 315 0.01 -23.35 16.74
CA PHE A 315 -0.27 -22.99 18.13
C PHE A 315 -1.28 -23.93 18.79
N LYS A 316 -2.28 -24.39 18.04
CA LYS A 316 -3.30 -25.30 18.55
C LYS A 316 -2.78 -26.72 18.69
N ASP A 317 -2.19 -27.27 17.63
CA ASP A 317 -1.89 -28.69 17.50
C ASP A 317 -0.53 -29.06 18.11
N ASP A 318 0.48 -28.17 18.04
CA ASP A 318 1.84 -28.45 18.52
C ASP A 318 2.15 -27.79 19.87
N CYS A 319 1.41 -26.74 20.26
CA CYS A 319 1.66 -25.96 21.48
C CYS A 319 0.48 -26.01 22.48
N ASP A 320 -0.56 -26.80 22.20
CA ASP A 320 -1.76 -26.99 23.03
C ASP A 320 -2.45 -25.69 23.46
N LEU A 321 -2.37 -24.62 22.66
CA LEU A 321 -3.04 -23.35 22.97
C LEU A 321 -4.54 -23.44 22.64
N SER A 322 -5.37 -22.98 23.58
CA SER A 322 -6.81 -22.86 23.36
C SER A 322 -7.14 -21.87 22.23
N PRO A 323 -8.29 -22.01 21.54
CA PRO A 323 -8.72 -21.07 20.51
C PRO A 323 -8.74 -19.61 21.00
N VAL A 324 -9.15 -19.37 22.25
CA VAL A 324 -9.13 -18.05 22.88
C VAL A 324 -7.70 -17.49 22.97
N ASN A 325 -6.73 -18.30 23.40
CA ASN A 325 -5.33 -17.87 23.49
C ASN A 325 -4.79 -17.52 22.09
N VAL A 326 -5.13 -18.29 21.07
CA VAL A 326 -4.73 -17.99 19.67
C VAL A 326 -5.33 -16.65 19.24
N GLN A 327 -6.61 -16.38 19.49
CA GLN A 327 -7.22 -15.09 19.13
C GLN A 327 -6.63 -13.91 19.92
N ILE A 328 -6.19 -14.10 21.17
CA ILE A 328 -5.45 -13.08 21.92
C ILE A 328 -4.13 -12.73 21.22
N ILE A 329 -3.41 -13.71 20.66
CA ILE A 329 -2.20 -13.46 19.88
C ILE A 329 -2.53 -12.57 18.66
N TYR A 330 -3.58 -12.93 17.91
CA TYR A 330 -4.02 -12.16 16.74
C TYR A 330 -4.64 -10.80 17.08
N LEU A 331 -5.03 -10.57 18.34
CA LEU A 331 -5.40 -9.26 18.85
C LEU A 331 -4.16 -8.40 19.18
N ILE A 332 -3.13 -8.98 19.81
CA ILE A 332 -1.93 -8.26 20.23
C ILE A 332 -1.04 -7.88 19.03
N VAL A 333 -0.94 -8.76 18.03
CA VAL A 333 -0.06 -8.57 16.88
C VAL A 333 -0.31 -7.25 16.13
N PRO A 334 -1.54 -6.91 15.68
CA PRO A 334 -1.80 -5.64 15.00
C PRO A 334 -1.52 -4.41 15.88
N LEU A 335 -1.83 -4.48 17.18
CA LEU A 335 -1.52 -3.39 18.12
C LEU A 335 -0.01 -3.13 18.20
N LEU A 336 0.78 -4.20 18.31
CA LEU A 336 2.23 -4.07 18.37
C LEU A 336 2.82 -3.68 17.01
N MET A 337 2.25 -4.11 15.88
CA MET A 337 2.64 -3.64 14.54
C MET A 337 2.57 -2.12 14.44
N VAL A 338 1.49 -1.49 14.95
CA VAL A 338 1.34 -0.03 14.94
C VAL A 338 2.43 0.66 15.76
N LEU A 339 2.70 0.16 16.96
CA LEU A 339 3.76 0.69 17.84
C LEU A 339 5.14 0.55 17.18
N CYS A 340 5.46 -0.63 16.65
CA CYS A 340 6.71 -0.88 15.93
C CYS A 340 6.84 0.02 14.69
N SER A 341 5.74 0.29 13.97
CA SER A 341 5.76 1.11 12.77
C SER A 341 6.03 2.59 13.07
N ASP A 342 5.42 3.13 14.13
CA ASP A 342 5.73 4.49 14.60
C ASP A 342 7.19 4.61 15.06
N MET A 343 7.68 3.63 15.83
CA MET A 343 9.09 3.58 16.25
C MET A 343 10.04 3.50 15.06
N ALA A 344 9.76 2.63 14.09
CA ALA A 344 10.55 2.48 12.88
C ALA A 344 10.53 3.76 12.03
N SER A 345 9.38 4.44 11.91
CA SER A 345 9.29 5.72 11.21
C SER A 345 10.17 6.80 11.87
N ARG A 346 10.20 6.87 13.21
CA ARG A 346 11.10 7.78 13.93
C ARG A 346 12.57 7.43 13.68
N LEU A 347 12.91 6.14 13.73
CA LEU A 347 14.26 5.64 13.46
C LEU A 347 14.72 5.97 12.03
N SER A 348 13.81 5.91 11.06
CA SER A 348 14.10 6.21 9.66
C SER A 348 14.50 7.66 9.39
N LYS A 349 14.11 8.61 10.27
CA LYS A 349 14.54 10.00 10.16
C LYS A 349 16.03 10.18 10.50
N VAL A 350 16.60 9.27 11.28
CA VAL A 350 18.01 9.31 11.71
C VAL A 350 18.89 8.45 10.79
N PHE A 351 18.51 7.19 10.57
CA PHE A 351 19.34 6.23 9.82
C PHE A 351 19.04 6.19 8.31
N GLY A 352 17.87 6.67 7.90
CA GLY A 352 17.31 6.49 6.57
C GLY A 352 16.28 5.35 6.50
N ARG A 353 15.36 5.45 5.52
CA ARG A 353 14.23 4.52 5.38
C ARG A 353 14.68 3.09 5.04
N VAL A 354 15.55 2.93 4.04
CA VAL A 354 16.03 1.60 3.62
C VAL A 354 16.84 0.91 4.71
N GLN A 355 17.73 1.64 5.38
CA GLN A 355 18.56 1.14 6.48
C GLN A 355 17.68 0.65 7.64
N THR A 356 16.63 1.40 7.96
CA THR A 356 15.67 1.03 9.00
C THR A 356 14.86 -0.20 8.62
N ILE A 357 14.39 -0.29 7.37
CA ILE A 357 13.70 -1.50 6.87
C ILE A 357 14.60 -2.73 7.03
N LEU A 358 15.86 -2.66 6.61
CA LEU A 358 16.82 -3.75 6.72
C LEU A 358 17.06 -4.16 8.18
N LEU A 359 17.28 -3.20 9.08
CA LEU A 359 17.49 -3.46 10.50
C LEU A 359 16.27 -4.14 11.15
N VAL A 360 15.08 -3.58 10.92
CA VAL A 360 13.83 -4.08 11.51
C VAL A 360 13.48 -5.48 10.96
N LYS A 361 13.62 -5.71 9.65
CA LYS A 361 13.41 -7.03 9.05
C LYS A 361 14.46 -8.05 9.52
N ALA A 362 15.72 -7.67 9.64
CA ALA A 362 16.77 -8.55 10.17
C ALA A 362 16.48 -8.97 11.62
N LEU A 363 16.01 -8.04 12.46
CA LEU A 363 15.59 -8.35 13.83
C LEU A 363 14.37 -9.29 13.84
N GLY A 364 13.35 -9.02 13.02
CA GLY A 364 12.20 -9.93 12.86
C GLY A 364 12.58 -11.34 12.40
N LEU A 365 13.49 -11.45 11.42
CA LEU A 365 14.05 -12.73 10.96
C LEU A 365 14.81 -13.46 12.06
N SER A 366 15.58 -12.73 12.88
CA SER A 366 16.33 -13.34 13.98
C SER A 366 15.40 -14.04 14.98
N PHE A 367 14.23 -13.46 15.26
CA PHE A 367 13.21 -14.11 16.10
C PHE A 367 12.59 -15.34 15.42
N LEU A 368 12.38 -15.31 14.10
CA LEU A 368 11.91 -16.49 13.37
C LEU A 368 12.93 -17.64 13.45
N TYR A 369 14.22 -17.35 13.21
CA TYR A 369 15.29 -18.34 13.37
C TYR A 369 15.40 -18.84 14.80
N ALA A 370 15.23 -17.97 15.81
CA ALA A 370 15.20 -18.39 17.20
C ALA A 370 14.07 -19.38 17.48
N ILE A 371 12.86 -19.13 16.96
CA ILE A 371 11.72 -20.07 17.06
C ILE A 371 12.07 -21.40 16.41
N ILE A 372 12.63 -21.39 15.19
CA ILE A 372 12.97 -22.61 14.43
C ILE A 372 14.02 -23.45 15.17
N PHE A 373 15.14 -22.85 15.57
CA PHE A 373 16.26 -23.58 16.18
C PHE A 373 16.01 -24.00 17.63
N LYS A 374 15.00 -23.45 18.28
CA LYS A 374 14.61 -23.78 19.65
C LYS A 374 13.19 -24.34 19.73
N VAL A 375 12.64 -24.82 18.62
CA VAL A 375 11.23 -25.21 18.52
C VAL A 375 10.87 -26.30 19.53
N ASP A 376 11.73 -27.32 19.70
CA ASP A 376 11.50 -28.44 20.61
C ASP A 376 11.34 -28.00 22.07
N TYR A 377 12.05 -26.94 22.47
CA TYR A 377 11.91 -26.35 23.80
C TYR A 377 10.72 -25.40 23.87
N LEU A 378 10.55 -24.54 22.86
CA LEU A 378 9.57 -23.47 22.87
C LEU A 378 8.11 -23.96 22.74
N LYS A 379 7.86 -25.10 22.09
CA LYS A 379 6.50 -25.70 22.00
C LYS A 379 5.91 -25.97 23.39
N HIS A 380 6.74 -26.38 24.34
CA HIS A 380 6.33 -26.66 25.72
C HIS A 380 6.34 -25.42 26.63
N GLU A 381 6.82 -24.28 26.14
CA GLU A 381 6.92 -23.02 26.89
C GLU A 381 6.22 -21.88 26.14
N PRO A 382 4.87 -21.86 26.06
CA PRO A 382 4.14 -20.85 25.30
C PRO A 382 4.42 -19.41 25.76
N PHE A 383 4.75 -19.22 27.04
CA PHE A 383 5.14 -17.92 27.61
C PHE A 383 6.39 -17.31 26.96
N LEU A 384 7.27 -18.13 26.38
CA LEU A 384 8.45 -17.67 25.64
C LEU A 384 8.17 -17.63 24.13
N LEU A 385 7.47 -18.63 23.60
CA LEU A 385 7.15 -18.74 22.18
C LEU A 385 6.27 -17.58 21.69
N VAL A 386 5.20 -17.25 22.42
CA VAL A 386 4.22 -16.25 22.00
C VAL A 386 4.84 -14.87 21.86
N PRO A 387 5.60 -14.32 22.84
CA PRO A 387 6.28 -13.04 22.66
C PRO A 387 7.26 -13.03 21.48
N LEU A 388 8.01 -14.11 21.26
CA LEU A 388 8.93 -14.23 20.11
C LEU A 388 8.17 -14.14 18.79
N TYR A 389 7.06 -14.88 18.66
CA TYR A 389 6.22 -14.84 17.47
C TYR A 389 5.59 -13.46 17.25
N VAL A 390 5.04 -12.87 18.31
CA VAL A 390 4.40 -11.56 18.28
C VAL A 390 5.41 -10.49 17.84
N LEU A 391 6.63 -10.50 18.40
CA LEU A 391 7.71 -9.59 18.01
C LEU A 391 8.17 -9.83 16.57
N ARG A 392 8.39 -11.10 16.18
CA ARG A 392 8.75 -11.48 14.81
C ARG A 392 7.77 -10.90 13.80
N THR A 393 6.48 -11.14 14.03
CA THR A 393 5.42 -10.79 13.08
C THR A 393 5.19 -9.28 13.07
N SER A 394 5.28 -8.64 14.24
CA SER A 394 5.10 -7.19 14.34
C SER A 394 6.22 -6.42 13.66
N LEU A 395 7.48 -6.80 13.89
CA LEU A 395 8.64 -6.15 13.28
C LEU A 395 8.62 -6.29 11.75
N MET A 396 8.41 -7.50 11.23
CA MET A 396 8.40 -7.74 9.78
C MET A 396 7.38 -6.87 9.05
N ASN A 397 6.14 -6.83 9.55
CA ASN A 397 5.05 -6.12 8.89
C ASN A 397 5.06 -4.60 9.17
N SER A 398 5.68 -4.15 10.26
CA SER A 398 5.78 -2.72 10.60
C SER A 398 6.53 -1.87 9.56
N THR A 399 7.25 -2.52 8.64
CA THR A 399 8.03 -1.87 7.58
C THR A 399 7.21 -1.43 6.36
N TYR A 400 5.96 -1.90 6.25
CA TYR A 400 5.07 -1.61 5.12
C TYR A 400 4.94 -0.10 4.83
N PRO A 401 4.67 0.79 5.81
CA PRO A 401 4.55 2.23 5.53
C PRO A 401 5.79 2.87 4.92
N MET A 402 6.98 2.41 5.31
CA MET A 402 8.23 2.91 4.74
C MET A 402 8.42 2.39 3.33
N GLN A 403 8.12 1.12 3.07
CA GLN A 403 8.17 0.55 1.72
C GLN A 403 7.23 1.33 0.78
N GLU A 404 5.99 1.57 1.19
CA GLU A 404 5.04 2.31 0.36
C GLU A 404 5.44 3.76 0.11
N SER A 405 5.99 4.43 1.14
CA SER A 405 6.49 5.79 0.96
C SER A 405 7.64 5.87 -0.06
N ILE A 406 8.57 4.91 -0.04
CA ILE A 406 9.70 4.87 -0.99
C ILE A 406 9.15 4.56 -2.39
N LEU A 407 8.26 3.58 -2.53
CA LEU A 407 7.70 3.23 -3.83
C LEU A 407 7.03 4.44 -4.48
N MET A 408 6.16 5.14 -3.74
CA MET A 408 5.44 6.31 -4.26
C MET A 408 6.33 7.54 -4.49
N ASP A 409 7.50 7.63 -3.84
CA ASP A 409 8.49 8.67 -4.10
C ASP A 409 9.20 8.49 -5.44
N PHE A 410 9.34 7.25 -5.91
CA PHE A 410 10.06 6.91 -7.14
C PHE A 410 9.16 6.51 -8.30
N VAL A 411 7.84 6.42 -8.09
CA VAL A 411 6.85 6.19 -9.14
C VAL A 411 6.19 7.52 -9.58
N PRO A 412 6.21 7.85 -10.88
CA PRO A 412 5.51 9.02 -11.43
C PRO A 412 4.01 8.97 -11.15
N LYS A 413 3.35 10.11 -10.87
CA LYS A 413 1.91 10.14 -10.56
C LYS A 413 1.04 9.44 -11.60
N LYS A 414 1.39 9.57 -12.89
CA LYS A 414 0.68 8.93 -14.02
C LYS A 414 0.80 7.40 -14.09
N GLU A 415 1.62 6.77 -13.24
CA GLU A 415 1.84 5.31 -13.23
C GLU A 415 1.52 4.69 -11.87
N ARG A 416 1.14 5.49 -10.87
CA ARG A 416 0.92 5.03 -9.49
C ARG A 416 -0.17 3.98 -9.39
N ALA A 417 -1.24 4.09 -10.19
CA ALA A 417 -2.33 3.12 -10.12
C ALA A 417 -1.90 1.75 -10.66
N ARG A 418 -1.12 1.70 -11.75
CA ARG A 418 -0.50 0.44 -12.23
C ARG A 418 0.43 -0.18 -11.20
N TRP A 419 1.33 0.60 -10.62
CA TRP A 419 2.26 0.08 -9.60
C TRP A 419 1.54 -0.45 -8.37
N LYS A 420 0.47 0.22 -7.93
CA LYS A 420 -0.39 -0.30 -6.86
C LYS A 420 -1.15 -1.56 -7.27
N SER A 421 -1.58 -1.64 -8.53
CA SER A 421 -2.27 -2.83 -9.02
C SER A 421 -1.36 -4.06 -9.12
N LEU A 422 -0.04 -3.88 -9.25
CA LEU A 422 0.92 -4.99 -9.18
C LEU A 422 0.95 -5.67 -7.82
N GLU A 423 0.53 -5.01 -6.74
CA GLU A 423 0.39 -5.61 -5.41
C GLU A 423 -0.54 -6.84 -5.43
N SER A 424 -1.54 -6.87 -6.34
CA SER A 424 -2.38 -8.05 -6.55
C SER A 424 -1.60 -9.30 -6.99
N VAL A 425 -0.49 -9.13 -7.71
CA VAL A 425 0.42 -10.21 -8.11
C VAL A 425 1.18 -10.74 -6.89
N SER A 426 1.69 -9.84 -6.03
CA SER A 426 2.30 -10.23 -4.75
C SER A 426 1.30 -10.99 -3.88
N GLN A 427 0.06 -10.50 -3.79
CA GLN A 427 -1.00 -11.14 -3.02
C GLN A 427 -1.38 -12.52 -3.58
N PHE A 428 -1.46 -12.65 -4.91
CA PHE A 428 -1.66 -13.94 -5.55
C PHE A 428 -0.50 -14.90 -5.26
N GLY A 429 0.74 -14.42 -5.31
CA GLY A 429 1.93 -15.18 -4.91
C GLY A 429 1.83 -15.67 -3.46
N TRP A 430 1.45 -14.79 -2.53
CA TRP A 430 1.22 -15.12 -1.13
C TRP A 430 0.13 -16.21 -0.96
N CYS A 431 -1.00 -16.08 -1.64
CA CYS A 431 -2.05 -17.10 -1.60
C CYS A 431 -1.59 -18.44 -2.21
N GLY A 432 -0.94 -18.40 -3.37
CA GLY A 432 -0.48 -19.58 -4.10
C GLY A 432 0.62 -20.33 -3.36
N SER A 433 1.51 -19.63 -2.67
CA SER A 433 2.59 -20.26 -1.91
C SER A 433 2.07 -20.99 -0.66
N ALA A 434 0.88 -20.65 -0.15
CA ALA A 434 0.25 -21.42 0.94
C ALA A 434 -0.01 -22.89 0.56
N VAL A 435 -0.31 -23.18 -0.71
CA VAL A 435 -0.47 -24.57 -1.20
C VAL A 435 0.84 -25.33 -1.08
N LEU A 436 1.95 -24.72 -1.51
CA LEU A 436 3.29 -25.30 -1.35
C LEU A 436 3.64 -25.47 0.13
N GLY A 437 3.31 -24.49 0.96
CA GLY A 437 3.52 -24.57 2.41
C GLY A 437 2.76 -25.72 3.06
N GLY A 438 1.52 -25.98 2.64
CA GLY A 438 0.72 -27.11 3.14
C GLY A 438 1.32 -28.45 2.75
N LEU A 439 1.70 -28.62 1.48
CA LEU A 439 2.36 -29.83 1.00
C LEU A 439 3.70 -30.11 1.72
N LEU A 440 4.45 -29.07 2.06
CA LEU A 440 5.69 -29.19 2.82
C LEU A 440 5.44 -29.53 4.29
N ALA A 441 4.43 -28.92 4.91
CA ALA A 441 4.04 -29.19 6.29
C ALA A 441 3.54 -30.64 6.46
N ASP A 442 2.71 -31.13 5.54
CA ASP A 442 2.19 -32.50 5.56
C ASP A 442 3.29 -33.56 5.37
N ARG A 443 4.31 -33.24 4.55
CA ARG A 443 5.38 -34.20 4.22
C ARG A 443 6.52 -34.23 5.22
N PHE A 444 6.85 -33.09 5.82
CA PHE A 444 7.99 -32.95 6.74
C PHE A 444 7.51 -32.56 8.14
N ASP A 445 7.25 -31.27 8.35
CA ASP A 445 6.62 -30.68 9.52
C ASP A 445 6.45 -29.15 9.32
N TYR A 446 5.80 -28.48 10.28
CA TYR A 446 5.67 -27.02 10.29
C TYR A 446 7.03 -26.31 10.38
N THR A 447 7.97 -26.85 11.16
CA THR A 447 9.29 -26.26 11.40
C THR A 447 10.11 -26.13 10.11
N PHE A 448 10.09 -27.16 9.27
CA PHE A 448 10.75 -27.18 7.97
C PHE A 448 10.17 -26.11 7.05
N THR A 449 8.85 -25.96 7.06
CA THR A 449 8.15 -24.92 6.29
C THR A 449 8.50 -23.51 6.79
N PHE A 450 8.62 -23.33 8.12
CA PHE A 450 9.12 -22.09 8.73
C PHE A 450 10.56 -21.77 8.32
N LEU A 451 11.44 -22.78 8.23
CA LEU A 451 12.83 -22.61 7.79
C LEU A 451 12.91 -22.14 6.34
N ILE A 452 12.16 -22.77 5.42
CA ILE A 452 12.11 -22.34 4.01
C ILE A 452 11.63 -20.88 3.93
N THR A 453 10.60 -20.52 4.70
CA THR A 453 10.13 -19.14 4.79
C THR A 453 11.22 -18.19 5.26
N ALA A 454 11.93 -18.53 6.32
CA ALA A 454 13.01 -17.69 6.85
C ALA A 454 14.11 -17.45 5.81
N ILE A 455 14.47 -18.48 5.04
CA ILE A 455 15.46 -18.38 3.95
C ILE A 455 14.93 -17.46 2.84
N VAL A 456 13.72 -17.70 2.35
CA VAL A 456 13.10 -16.91 1.27
C VAL A 456 12.95 -15.44 1.68
N GLN A 457 12.46 -15.17 2.90
CA GLN A 457 12.34 -13.81 3.42
C GLN A 457 13.70 -13.15 3.66
N SER A 458 14.72 -13.91 4.03
CA SER A 458 16.10 -13.41 4.14
C SER A 458 16.63 -12.96 2.78
N VAL A 459 16.45 -13.78 1.73
CA VAL A 459 16.84 -13.43 0.35
C VAL A 459 16.11 -12.18 -0.11
N GLY A 460 14.78 -12.13 0.05
CA GLY A 460 13.98 -10.96 -0.34
C GLY A 460 14.41 -9.69 0.42
N THR A 461 14.72 -9.80 1.71
CA THR A 461 15.22 -8.68 2.52
C THR A 461 16.61 -8.23 2.07
N LEU A 462 17.51 -9.17 1.75
CA LEU A 462 18.87 -8.87 1.32
C LEU A 462 18.89 -8.11 -0.02
N MET A 463 17.91 -8.33 -0.89
CA MET A 463 17.77 -7.56 -2.13
C MET A 463 17.58 -6.06 -1.89
N CYS A 464 16.98 -5.66 -0.75
CA CYS A 464 16.85 -4.24 -0.40
C CYS A 464 18.20 -3.55 -0.15
N VAL A 465 19.31 -4.29 0.04
CA VAL A 465 20.65 -3.72 0.17
C VAL A 465 21.05 -2.90 -1.07
N VAL A 466 20.59 -3.32 -2.26
CA VAL A 466 20.83 -2.59 -3.52
C VAL A 466 20.21 -1.18 -3.49
N LEU A 467 19.19 -0.96 -2.67
CA LEU A 467 18.51 0.33 -2.54
C LEU A 467 19.26 1.32 -1.65
N ILE A 468 20.20 0.86 -0.80
CA ILE A 468 20.97 1.72 0.12
C ILE A 468 21.64 2.90 -0.60
N PRO A 469 22.40 2.71 -1.70
CA PRO A 469 23.02 3.82 -2.42
C PRO A 469 22.04 4.61 -3.32
N LEU A 470 20.86 4.08 -3.62
CA LEU A 470 19.93 4.65 -4.59
C LEU A 470 18.91 5.59 -3.94
N VAL A 471 18.45 5.23 -2.74
CA VAL A 471 17.45 5.98 -1.96
C VAL A 471 18.14 6.95 -1.00
N PRO A 472 17.87 8.26 -1.07
CA PRO A 472 18.40 9.22 -0.11
C PRO A 472 18.00 8.89 1.33
N ARG A 473 18.90 9.18 2.28
CA ARG A 473 18.63 8.96 3.71
C ARG A 473 17.52 9.87 4.24
N SER A 474 17.50 11.13 3.82
CA SER A 474 16.46 12.08 4.23
C SER A 474 15.34 12.13 3.19
N GLU A 475 14.10 11.96 3.65
CA GLU A 475 12.92 12.14 2.81
C GLU A 475 12.76 13.61 2.39
N LYS A 476 13.11 14.55 3.29
CA LYS A 476 13.05 15.98 3.02
C LYS A 476 14.06 16.43 1.97
N SER A 477 15.28 15.88 1.98
CA SER A 477 16.29 16.25 0.98
C SER A 477 15.84 15.89 -0.43
N LEU A 478 15.15 14.75 -0.60
CA LEU A 478 14.60 14.35 -1.90
C LEU A 478 13.50 15.32 -2.39
N ALA A 479 12.72 15.90 -1.49
CA ALA A 479 11.72 16.91 -1.83
C ALA A 479 12.39 18.26 -2.17
N GLU A 480 13.46 18.62 -1.47
CA GLU A 480 14.26 19.82 -1.73
C GLU A 480 15.01 19.75 -3.07
N ASP A 481 15.60 18.59 -3.41
CA ASP A 481 16.27 18.32 -4.69
C ASP A 481 15.30 18.50 -5.86
N ARG A 482 14.07 17.98 -5.76
CA ARG A 482 13.05 18.17 -6.80
C ARG A 482 12.62 19.62 -6.92
N LYS A 483 12.54 20.34 -5.79
CA LYS A 483 12.19 21.76 -5.77
C LYS A 483 13.26 22.61 -6.45
N SER A 484 14.54 22.34 -6.22
CA SER A 484 15.63 23.06 -6.89
C SER A 484 15.67 22.76 -8.39
N GLU A 485 15.46 21.51 -8.80
CA GLU A 485 15.36 21.11 -10.22
C GLU A 485 14.20 21.83 -10.94
N ALA A 486 13.03 21.92 -10.31
CA ALA A 486 11.88 22.62 -10.89
C ALA A 486 12.15 24.12 -11.09
N LEU A 487 12.78 24.77 -10.09
CA LEU A 487 13.16 26.18 -10.17
C LEU A 487 14.22 26.44 -11.25
N ALA A 488 15.17 25.52 -11.44
CA ALA A 488 16.18 25.60 -12.50
C ALA A 488 15.56 25.54 -13.90
N ARG A 489 14.56 24.67 -14.10
CA ARG A 489 13.80 24.60 -15.37
C ARG A 489 13.08 25.92 -15.68
N LYS A 490 12.49 26.56 -14.68
CA LYS A 490 11.79 27.85 -14.82
C LYS A 490 12.72 28.98 -15.27
N SER A 491 13.92 29.06 -14.68
CA SER A 491 14.95 30.04 -15.05
C SER A 491 15.36 29.93 -16.52
N LYS A 492 15.44 28.70 -17.05
CA LYS A 492 15.79 28.43 -18.45
C LYS A 492 14.64 28.70 -19.43
N GLY A 493 13.41 28.32 -19.08
CA GLY A 493 12.22 28.63 -19.89
C GLY A 493 12.01 30.15 -20.06
N SER A 494 12.27 30.93 -19.01
CA SER A 494 12.20 32.40 -19.08
C SER A 494 13.32 33.01 -19.94
N ARG A 495 14.56 32.47 -19.88
CA ARG A 495 15.68 32.94 -20.70
C ARG A 495 15.54 32.63 -22.19
N GLY A 496 14.87 31.55 -22.57
CA GLY A 496 14.61 31.22 -23.98
C GLY A 496 13.68 32.21 -24.70
N SER A 497 12.87 32.98 -23.96
CA SER A 497 11.97 33.99 -24.53
C SER A 497 12.62 35.37 -24.76
N LEU A 498 13.86 35.59 -24.29
CA LEU A 498 14.52 36.91 -24.26
C LEU A 498 15.77 37.00 -25.14
N SER A 499 15.99 36.05 -26.05
CA SER A 499 17.16 36.04 -26.92
C SER A 499 16.81 35.82 -28.39
N GLU A 500 16.09 36.76 -28.98
CA GLU A 500 16.32 37.14 -30.38
C GLU A 500 17.09 38.47 -30.39
N PRO A 501 18.39 38.49 -30.70
CA PRO A 501 19.05 39.71 -31.08
C PRO A 501 18.63 40.04 -32.52
N LEU A 502 17.94 41.17 -32.69
CA LEU A 502 17.76 41.87 -33.97
C LEU A 502 19.15 42.11 -34.60
N LEU A 503 19.61 41.18 -35.45
CA LEU A 503 20.75 41.38 -36.33
C LEU A 503 20.26 42.05 -37.59
N GLY A 504 20.86 43.20 -37.88
CA GLY A 504 20.44 44.16 -38.89
C GLY A 504 20.61 43.71 -40.33
N ASP A 505 19.86 44.41 -41.17
CA ASP A 505 19.97 44.39 -42.62
C ASP A 505 21.33 44.99 -43.05
N GLU A 506 22.23 44.15 -43.57
CA GLU A 506 23.32 44.59 -44.44
C GLU A 506 23.23 43.90 -45.81
N GLU A 507 23.15 44.77 -46.82
CA GLU A 507 23.27 44.65 -48.27
C GLU A 507 23.77 43.34 -48.90
N ALA A 508 23.03 42.88 -49.91
CA ALA A 508 23.57 42.13 -51.04
C ALA A 508 22.79 42.46 -52.33
N ASP A 509 23.16 43.57 -52.99
CA ASP A 509 22.72 43.86 -54.36
C ASP A 509 23.67 43.18 -55.36
N SER A 510 23.16 42.13 -56.02
CA SER A 510 23.89 41.34 -57.00
C SER A 510 23.79 41.96 -58.39
N SER A 511 24.93 42.36 -58.93
CA SER A 511 25.11 42.73 -60.33
C SER A 511 24.73 41.60 -61.30
N ARG A 512 23.79 41.88 -62.22
CA ARG A 512 23.57 41.13 -63.47
C ARG A 512 23.41 42.09 -64.65
N MET A 513 24.48 42.25 -65.43
CA MET A 513 24.47 42.50 -66.88
C MET A 513 25.14 41.25 -67.49
N SER A 514 24.62 40.55 -68.49
CA SER A 514 24.24 40.98 -69.83
C SER A 514 23.71 39.77 -70.61
N GLY A 515 22.96 40.01 -71.69
CA GLY A 515 22.65 38.97 -72.68
C GLY A 515 21.42 39.28 -73.55
N VAL A 516 21.63 40.09 -74.59
CA VAL A 516 20.69 40.32 -75.70
C VAL A 516 20.94 39.27 -76.79
N VAL A 517 19.85 38.65 -77.27
CA VAL A 517 19.46 38.18 -78.62
C VAL A 517 18.59 36.94 -78.49
#